data_AF-A0A7S4LNZ4-F1
#
_entry.id   AF-A0A7S4LNZ4-F1
#
_cell.length_a   1.000
_cell.length_b   1.000
_cell.length_c   1.000
_cell.angle_alpha   90.00
_cell.angle_beta   90.00
_cell.angle_gamma   90.00
#
_symmetry.space_group_name_H-M   'P 1'
#
loop_
_entity.id
_entity.type
_entity.pdbx_description
1 polymer ?
#
loop_
_entity_poly.entity_id
_entity_poly.type
_entity_poly.pdbx_seq_one_letter_code
_entity_poly.pdbx_strand_id
1 'polypeptide(L)'
;GGLLEAFGRLFAGKTSLYVYPVKRRVDGALLDLDGLELPETQQHLMQHLKANDCLIPLKPSDPTLLDIEKAAVLKGIENGDATWKEKVPEGVYELIKSRRLFGYDSA
;
A
#
# COMPACT_ATOMS: atom_id res chain seq x y z
N GLY A 1 -14.56 25.55 1.20
CA GLY A 1 -13.48 25.34 0.23
C GLY A 1 -13.42 23.88 -0.14
N GLY A 2 -12.92 23.59 -1.34
CA GLY A 2 -12.87 22.23 -1.88
C GLY A 2 -11.54 21.54 -1.60
N LEU A 3 -11.04 20.80 -2.60
CA LEU A 3 -9.82 19.99 -2.54
C LEU A 3 -8.59 20.75 -1.98
N LEU A 4 -8.40 22.03 -2.35
CA LEU A 4 -7.30 22.85 -1.82
C LEU A 4 -7.40 23.10 -0.31
N GLU A 5 -8.60 23.29 0.23
CA GLU A 5 -8.78 23.48 1.67
C GLU A 5 -8.45 22.19 2.43
N ALA A 6 -8.86 21.04 1.88
CA ALA A 6 -8.54 19.74 2.46
C ALA A 6 -7.01 19.49 2.50
N PHE A 7 -6.31 19.79 1.40
CA PHE A 7 -4.85 19.69 1.36
C PHE A 7 -4.15 20.70 2.29
N GLY A 8 -4.62 21.95 2.32
CA GLY A 8 -4.10 22.97 3.23
C GLY A 8 -4.18 22.53 4.69
N ARG A 9 -5.31 21.93 5.10
CA ARG A 9 -5.48 21.39 6.46
C ARG A 9 -4.60 20.16 6.71
N LEU A 10 -4.51 19.24 5.75
CA LEU A 10 -3.74 18.01 5.90
C LEU A 10 -2.25 18.30 6.12
N PHE A 11 -1.70 19.29 5.41
CA PHE A 11 -0.27 19.62 5.44
C PHE A 11 0.10 20.81 6.34
N ALA A 12 -0.88 21.50 6.94
CA ALA A 12 -0.65 22.64 7.84
C ALA A 12 0.28 22.31 9.03
N GLY A 13 0.35 21.05 9.46
CA GLY A 13 1.11 20.59 10.61
C GLY A 13 2.51 20.03 10.33
N LYS A 14 3.14 20.33 9.18
CA LYS A 14 4.35 19.63 8.70
C LYS A 14 4.14 18.12 8.55
N THR A 15 2.95 17.76 8.07
CA THR A 15 2.62 16.37 7.76
C THR A 15 3.28 15.99 6.44
N SER A 16 3.83 14.78 6.35
CA SER A 16 4.27 14.19 5.08
C SER A 16 3.53 12.88 4.86
N LEU A 17 3.07 12.65 3.63
CA LEU A 17 2.50 11.39 3.20
C LEU A 17 3.58 10.57 2.47
N TYR A 18 3.87 9.38 2.98
CA TYR A 18 4.75 8.44 2.33
C TYR A 18 3.94 7.53 1.42
N VAL A 19 4.21 7.61 0.11
CA VAL A 19 3.40 6.94 -0.91
C VAL A 19 4.14 5.71 -1.38
N TYR A 20 3.64 4.53 -0.98
CA TYR A 20 4.17 3.24 -1.42
C TYR A 20 3.48 2.81 -2.71
N PRO A 21 4.23 2.31 -3.71
CA PRO A 21 3.65 1.97 -4.99
C PRO A 21 2.85 0.68 -4.92
N VAL A 22 1.98 0.50 -5.91
CA VAL A 22 1.18 -0.71 -6.07
C VAL A 22 1.34 -1.26 -7.48
N LYS A 23 1.30 -2.57 -7.62
CA LYS A 23 1.26 -3.21 -8.94
C LYS A 23 -0.18 -3.38 -9.38
N ARG A 24 -0.54 -2.84 -10.55
CA ARG A 24 -1.87 -3.05 -11.13
C ARG A 24 -2.02 -4.50 -11.57
N ARG A 25 -3.19 -5.07 -11.29
CA ARG A 25 -3.47 -6.47 -11.65
C ARG A 25 -3.80 -6.68 -13.12
N VAL A 26 -4.27 -5.64 -13.81
CA VAL A 26 -4.74 -5.75 -15.20
C VAL A 26 -3.58 -5.87 -16.19
N ASP A 27 -2.51 -5.10 -15.99
CA ASP A 27 -1.38 -4.96 -16.92
C ASP A 27 -0.02 -5.24 -16.25
N GLY A 28 0.00 -5.45 -14.93
CA GLY A 28 1.24 -5.65 -14.16
C GLY A 28 2.06 -4.37 -13.98
N ALA A 29 1.55 -3.21 -14.40
CA ALA A 29 2.27 -1.96 -14.35
C ALA A 29 2.38 -1.43 -12.92
N LEU A 30 3.53 -0.83 -12.61
CA LEU A 30 3.77 -0.17 -11.35
C LEU A 30 3.07 1.19 -11.35
N LEU A 31 2.18 1.40 -10.38
CA LEU A 31 1.59 2.69 -10.09
C LEU A 31 2.28 3.27 -8.85
N ASP A 32 3.12 4.26 -9.08
CA ASP A 32 3.77 5.06 -8.04
C ASP A 32 3.28 6.52 -8.11
N LEU A 33 3.88 7.39 -7.31
CA LEU A 33 3.50 8.81 -7.26
C LEU A 33 3.79 9.56 -8.57
N ASP A 34 4.75 9.08 -9.38
CA ASP A 34 5.14 9.67 -10.66
C ASP A 34 4.27 9.17 -11.82
N GLY A 35 3.78 7.94 -11.73
CA GLY A 35 2.90 7.29 -12.71
C GLY A 35 1.41 7.62 -12.54
N LEU A 36 1.03 8.57 -11.68
CA LEU A 36 -0.35 9.02 -11.53
C LEU A 36 -0.74 9.87 -12.76
N GLU A 37 -1.67 9.36 -13.55
CA GLU A 37 -2.31 10.13 -14.63
C GLU A 37 -3.29 11.13 -14.02
N LEU A 38 -2.87 12.39 -13.91
CA LEU A 38 -3.66 13.49 -13.37
C LEU A 38 -4.07 14.46 -14.48
N PRO A 39 -5.28 15.05 -14.39
CA PRO A 39 -5.66 16.17 -15.26
C PRO A 39 -4.63 17.31 -15.18
N GLU A 40 -4.38 18.01 -16.29
CA GLU A 40 -3.40 19.12 -16.35
C GLU A 40 -3.59 20.15 -15.23
N THR A 41 -4.83 20.44 -14.87
CA THR A 41 -5.18 21.38 -13.79
C THR A 41 -4.69 20.95 -12.40
N GLN A 42 -4.40 19.67 -12.20
CA GLN A 42 -3.95 19.09 -10.92
C GLN A 42 -2.45 18.77 -10.92
N GLN A 43 -1.79 18.77 -12.07
CA GLN A 43 -0.35 18.46 -12.19
C GLN A 43 0.50 19.47 -11.41
N HIS A 44 0.21 20.77 -11.54
CA HIS A 44 0.94 21.82 -10.82
C HIS A 44 0.78 21.70 -9.30
N LEU A 45 -0.42 21.34 -8.81
CA LEU A 45 -0.64 21.09 -7.39
C LEU A 45 0.16 19.88 -6.91
N MET A 46 0.16 18.78 -7.67
CA MET A 46 0.94 17.58 -7.35
C MET A 46 2.45 17.88 -7.29
N GLN A 47 2.98 18.61 -8.27
CA GLN A 47 4.38 19.04 -8.29
C GLN A 47 4.72 19.91 -7.08
N HIS A 48 3.85 20.87 -6.73
CA HIS A 48 4.04 21.70 -5.54
C HIS A 48 4.08 20.87 -4.26
N LEU A 49 3.15 19.92 -4.09
CA LEU A 49 3.11 19.05 -2.91
C LEU A 49 4.36 18.17 -2.81
N LYS A 50 4.87 17.65 -3.93
CA LYS A 50 6.12 16.88 -3.95
C LYS A 50 7.33 17.73 -3.63
N ALA A 51 7.43 18.93 -4.21
CA ALA A 51 8.56 19.84 -4.00
C ALA A 51 8.66 20.36 -2.56
N ASN A 52 7.58 20.30 -1.78
CA ASN A 52 7.53 20.72 -0.38
C ASN A 52 7.55 19.53 0.60
N ASP A 53 7.94 18.33 0.15
CA ASP A 53 7.99 17.11 0.97
C ASP A 53 6.65 16.71 1.61
N CYS A 54 5.53 17.24 1.10
CA CYS A 54 4.19 16.85 1.52
C CYS A 54 3.86 15.43 1.02
N LEU A 55 4.39 15.06 -0.15
CA LEU A 55 4.23 13.73 -0.75
C LEU A 55 5.61 13.15 -1.08
N ILE A 56 5.97 12.07 -0.38
CA ILE A 56 7.29 11.44 -0.48
C ILE A 56 7.11 10.06 -1.09
N PRO A 57 7.62 9.80 -2.32
CA PRO A 57 7.53 8.48 -2.92
C PRO A 57 8.46 7.50 -2.18
N LEU A 58 7.94 6.33 -1.86
CA LEU A 58 8.73 5.22 -1.34
C LEU A 58 9.10 4.27 -2.48
N LYS A 59 10.31 3.71 -2.42
CA LYS A 59 10.74 2.65 -3.32
C LYS A 59 10.59 1.30 -2.61
N PRO A 60 9.99 0.29 -3.26
CA PRO A 60 9.93 -1.05 -2.70
C PRO A 60 11.35 -1.59 -2.62
N SER A 61 11.72 -2.15 -1.47
CA SER A 61 13.01 -2.84 -1.30
C SER A 61 13.07 -4.11 -2.15
N ASP A 62 11.92 -4.77 -2.31
CA ASP A 62 11.73 -5.94 -3.15
C ASP A 62 10.40 -5.80 -3.92
N PRO A 63 10.44 -5.60 -5.24
CA PRO A 63 9.24 -5.48 -6.08
C PRO A 63 8.34 -6.73 -6.07
N THR A 64 8.88 -7.91 -5.76
CA THR A 64 8.09 -9.15 -5.71
C THR A 64 7.07 -9.13 -4.57
N LEU A 65 7.30 -8.31 -3.54
CA LEU A 65 6.33 -8.09 -2.46
C LEU A 65 5.06 -7.39 -2.94
N LEU A 66 5.11 -6.68 -4.07
CA LEU A 66 3.93 -6.04 -4.66
C LEU A 66 2.95 -7.06 -5.27
N ASP A 67 3.39 -8.29 -5.51
CA ASP A 67 2.55 -9.40 -5.98
C ASP A 67 1.77 -10.06 -4.84
N ILE A 68 2.02 -9.69 -3.58
CA ILE A 68 1.30 -10.26 -2.43
C ILE A 68 -0.12 -9.70 -2.37
N GLU A 69 -1.09 -10.57 -2.62
CA GLU A 69 -2.50 -10.25 -2.49
C GLU A 69 -3.01 -10.49 -1.05
N LYS A 70 -3.33 -9.41 -0.33
CA LYS A 70 -3.84 -9.46 1.05
C LYS A 70 -5.09 -10.35 1.19
N ALA A 71 -6.02 -10.27 0.24
CA ALA A 71 -7.26 -11.05 0.29
C ALA A 71 -7.02 -12.55 0.11
N ALA A 72 -6.03 -12.94 -0.70
CA ALA A 72 -5.64 -14.33 -0.90
C ALA A 72 -4.93 -14.88 0.35
N VAL A 73 -4.04 -14.08 0.96
CA VAL A 73 -3.37 -14.43 2.22
C VAL A 73 -4.39 -14.63 3.33
N LEU A 74 -5.35 -13.71 3.50
CA LEU A 74 -6.39 -13.81 4.53
C LEU A 74 -7.25 -15.07 4.35
N LYS A 75 -7.72 -15.33 3.12
CA LYS A 75 -8.47 -16.56 2.82
C LYS A 75 -7.65 -17.83 3.08
N GLY A 76 -6.36 -17.81 2.75
CA GLY A 76 -5.45 -18.92 3.05
C GLY A 76 -5.33 -19.18 4.55
N ILE A 77 -5.25 -18.12 5.35
CA ILE A 77 -5.26 -18.21 6.82
C ILE A 77 -6.58 -18.83 7.29
N GLU A 78 -7.73 -18.28 6.87
CA GLU A 78 -9.07 -18.73 7.30
C GLU A 78 -9.31 -20.21 7.01
N ASN A 79 -8.85 -20.69 5.85
CA ASN A 79 -9.00 -22.07 5.40
C ASN A 79 -7.94 -23.05 5.95
N GLY A 80 -6.97 -22.56 6.73
CA GLY A 80 -5.86 -23.39 7.21
C GLY A 80 -4.90 -23.87 6.11
N ASP A 81 -4.93 -23.27 4.92
CA ASP A 81 -4.01 -23.58 3.83
C ASP A 81 -2.59 -23.10 4.19
N ALA A 82 -1.55 -23.87 3.89
CA ALA A 82 -0.17 -23.47 4.15
C ALA A 82 0.45 -22.61 3.03
N THR A 83 -0.22 -22.43 1.89
CA THR A 83 0.33 -21.68 0.73
C THR A 83 0.70 -20.22 1.05
N TRP A 84 0.04 -19.59 2.02
CA TRP A 84 0.35 -18.21 2.43
C TRP A 84 1.61 -18.10 3.28
N LYS A 85 2.19 -19.22 3.75
CA LYS A 85 3.45 -19.24 4.52
C LYS A 85 4.57 -18.54 3.77
N GLU A 86 4.67 -18.76 2.46
CA GLU A 86 5.71 -18.15 1.61
C GLU A 86 5.49 -16.65 1.35
N LYS A 87 4.31 -16.11 1.71
CA LYS A 87 3.93 -14.71 1.50
C LYS A 87 4.12 -13.84 2.75
N VAL A 88 4.59 -14.43 3.85
CA VAL A 88 4.84 -13.73 5.11
C VAL A 88 6.18 -14.18 5.70
N PRO A 89 6.80 -13.36 6.57
CA PRO A 89 7.94 -13.83 7.35
C PRO A 89 7.58 -15.04 8.22
N GLU A 90 8.52 -15.98 8.40
CA GLU A 90 8.32 -17.22 9.17
C GLU A 90 7.75 -16.95 10.58
N GLY A 91 8.28 -15.95 11.28
CA GLY A 91 7.79 -15.59 12.62
C GLY A 91 6.33 -15.13 12.65
N VAL A 92 5.84 -14.53 11.56
CA VAL A 92 4.43 -14.12 11.43
C VAL A 92 3.56 -15.35 11.21
N TYR A 93 3.98 -16.29 10.37
CA TYR A 93 3.28 -17.55 10.14
C TYR A 93 3.09 -18.33 11.45
N GLU A 94 4.17 -18.53 12.21
CA GLU A 94 4.14 -19.24 13.49
C GLU A 94 3.27 -18.52 14.54
N LEU A 95 3.31 -17.18 14.58
CA LEU A 95 2.50 -16.40 15.50
C LEU A 95 1.00 -16.52 15.19
N ILE A 96 0.61 -16.43 13.92
CA ILE A 96 -0.79 -16.55 13.49
C ILE A 96 -1.32 -17.94 13.81
N LYS A 97 -0.56 -18.99 13.51
CA LYS A 97 -0.94 -20.39 13.77
C LYS A 97 -1.04 -20.69 15.27
N SER A 98 -0.03 -20.33 16.05
CA SER A 98 0.00 -20.62 17.50
C SER A 98 -1.10 -19.91 18.29
N ARG A 99 -1.50 -18.71 17.85
CA ARG A 99 -2.54 -17.89 18.51
C ARG A 99 -3.90 -17.92 17.82
N ARG A 100 -4.05 -18.70 16.73
CA ARG A 100 -5.24 -18.77 15.89
C ARG A 100 -5.78 -17.38 15.48
N LEU A 101 -4.89 -16.49 15.05
CA LEU A 101 -5.25 -15.13 14.64
C LEU A 101 -5.93 -15.12 13.28
N PHE A 102 -6.65 -14.03 12.98
CA PHE A 102 -7.27 -13.78 11.67
C PHE A 102 -8.15 -14.94 11.16
N GLY A 103 -8.86 -15.62 12.06
CA GLY A 103 -9.77 -16.70 11.70
C GLY A 103 -9.08 -18.01 11.29
N TYR A 104 -7.81 -18.23 11.67
CA TYR A 104 -7.08 -19.43 11.29
C TYR A 104 -7.88 -20.73 11.52
N ASP A 105 -8.07 -21.50 10.45
CA ASP A 105 -8.73 -22.81 10.48
C ASP A 105 -10.11 -22.76 11.15
N SER A 106 -10.87 -21.71 10.82
CA SER A 106 -12.23 -21.46 11.36
C SER A 106 -13.36 -21.77 10.38
N ALA A 107 -13.00 -22.16 9.15
CA ALA A 107 -13.91 -22.61 8.10
C ALA A 107 -14.49 -24.00 8.39
#